data_AF-A0A3A0A3H4-F1
#
_entry.id   AF-A0A3A0A3H4-F1
#
_cell.length_a   1.000
_cell.length_b   1.000
_cell.length_c   1.000
_cell.angle_alpha   90.00
_cell.angle_beta   90.00
_cell.angle_gamma   90.00
#
_symmetry.space_group_name_H-M   'P 1'
#
loop_
_entity.id
_entity.type
_entity.pdbx_description
1 polymer ?
#
loop_
_entity_poly.entity_id
_entity_poly.type
_entity_poly.pdbx_seq_one_letter_code
_entity_poly.pdbx_strand_id
1 'polypeptide(L)'
;MPDLPQKKVGIVACSGEELAVGTVTRLAALRVLEQLRPGDTVTICLPLFLAGGEGDRAFARFYPTIAVDGCDKRCAARATEQFSGKPAASVVVSDLVAEHGLRQPEGTRRLNESGLQAVDLTANQVASLVDELLGKRWSRRTGTFAETIPLAASQEAPQATCSCGSGIPIQKIAVNGQTVALVALPLIFEQFRTAGKVPGDSLARELLDVVKVYNEVPTEAEEAYAAALVREYEAFCSHQETAA
;
A
#
# COMPACT_ATOMS: atom_id res chain seq x y z
N MET A 1 -3.17 11.51 -4.88
CA MET A 1 -3.34 10.05 -4.73
C MET A 1 -4.34 9.65 -5.77
N PRO A 2 -4.23 8.48 -6.42
CA PRO A 2 -5.38 7.98 -7.12
C PRO A 2 -6.55 7.89 -6.13
N ASP A 3 -7.73 8.31 -6.59
CA ASP A 3 -8.91 8.30 -5.73
C ASP A 3 -9.35 6.85 -5.57
N LEU A 4 -9.07 6.31 -4.39
CA LEU A 4 -9.25 4.91 -4.06
C LEU A 4 -10.58 4.74 -3.33
N PRO A 5 -11.41 3.75 -3.70
CA PRO A 5 -12.73 3.53 -3.10
C PRO A 5 -12.64 3.29 -1.58
N GLN A 6 -11.51 2.75 -1.09
CA GLN A 6 -11.17 2.73 0.32
C GLN A 6 -9.72 3.18 0.51
N LYS A 7 -9.49 4.22 1.30
CA LYS A 7 -8.13 4.65 1.67
C LYS A 7 -7.63 3.75 2.79
N LYS A 8 -6.55 3.01 2.54
CA LYS A 8 -5.84 2.22 3.56
C LYS A 8 -4.42 2.76 3.76
N VAL A 9 -3.81 2.37 4.87
CA VAL A 9 -2.38 2.56 5.14
C VAL A 9 -1.69 1.20 5.18
N GLY A 10 -0.60 1.09 4.43
CA GLY A 10 0.29 -0.06 4.47
C GLY A 10 1.16 -0.07 5.71
N ILE A 11 1.41 -1.24 6.30
CA ILE A 11 2.40 -1.42 7.36
C ILE A 11 3.38 -2.51 6.91
N VAL A 12 4.68 -2.21 6.95
CA VAL A 12 5.73 -3.19 6.72
C VAL A 12 6.55 -3.31 7.98
N ALA A 13 6.40 -4.45 8.67
CA ALA A 13 7.17 -4.74 9.87
C ALA A 13 8.44 -5.50 9.51
N CYS A 14 9.58 -5.08 10.09
CA CYS A 14 10.82 -5.83 9.98
C CYS A 14 10.65 -7.23 10.61
N SER A 15 11.37 -8.22 10.10
CA SER A 15 11.31 -9.59 10.65
C SER A 15 11.97 -9.65 12.02
N GLY A 16 13.20 -9.15 12.11
CA GLY A 16 14.03 -9.10 13.32
C GLY A 16 13.96 -10.38 14.17
N GLU A 17 13.93 -11.56 13.52
CA GLU A 17 13.62 -12.85 14.17
C GLU A 17 14.57 -13.20 15.32
N GLU A 18 15.79 -12.68 15.28
CA GLU A 18 16.84 -12.91 16.27
C GLU A 18 16.88 -11.85 17.38
N LEU A 19 16.03 -10.83 17.32
CA LEU A 19 16.04 -9.69 18.25
C LEU A 19 14.66 -9.49 18.89
N ALA A 20 14.63 -9.23 20.21
CA ALA A 20 13.37 -8.95 20.92
C ALA A 20 12.60 -7.78 20.29
N VAL A 21 13.31 -6.72 19.88
CA VAL A 21 12.73 -5.56 19.19
C VAL A 21 12.09 -5.92 17.84
N GLY A 22 12.53 -6.99 17.17
CA GLY A 22 11.87 -7.50 15.96
C GLY A 22 10.58 -8.27 16.26
N THR A 23 10.50 -8.90 17.43
CA THR A 23 9.22 -9.44 17.92
C THR A 23 8.27 -8.30 18.29
N VAL A 24 8.78 -7.21 18.86
CA VAL A 24 7.99 -6.00 19.14
C VAL A 24 7.39 -5.43 17.85
N THR A 25 8.16 -5.28 16.77
CA THR A 25 7.61 -4.75 15.49
C THR A 25 6.46 -5.60 14.96
N ARG A 26 6.62 -6.92 14.94
CA ARG A 26 5.62 -7.84 14.40
C ARG A 26 4.34 -7.85 15.24
N LEU A 27 4.46 -7.89 16.57
CA LEU A 27 3.31 -7.85 17.46
C LEU A 27 2.62 -6.49 17.45
N ALA A 28 3.37 -5.39 17.35
CA ALA A 28 2.80 -4.05 17.22
C ALA A 28 2.01 -3.90 15.92
N ALA A 29 2.57 -4.34 14.78
CA ALA A 29 1.88 -4.33 13.50
C ALA A 29 0.60 -5.19 13.52
N LEU A 30 0.67 -6.39 14.12
CA LEU A 30 -0.50 -7.25 14.29
C LEU A 30 -1.57 -6.59 15.15
N ARG A 31 -1.18 -5.96 16.26
CA ARG A 31 -2.10 -5.24 17.15
C ARG A 31 -2.79 -4.08 16.42
N VAL A 32 -2.06 -3.33 15.59
CA VAL A 32 -2.66 -2.27 14.77
C VAL A 32 -3.67 -2.85 13.78
N LEU A 33 -3.29 -3.90 13.07
CA LEU A 33 -4.11 -4.54 12.05
C LEU A 33 -5.42 -5.12 12.62
N GLU A 34 -5.32 -5.84 13.74
CA GLU A 34 -6.45 -6.63 14.27
C GLU A 34 -7.30 -5.86 15.29
N GLN A 35 -6.72 -4.91 16.01
CA GLN A 35 -7.36 -4.30 17.18
C GLN A 35 -7.54 -2.79 17.06
N LEU A 36 -6.52 -2.05 16.61
CA LEU A 36 -6.57 -0.59 16.67
C LEU A 36 -7.22 0.03 15.42
N ARG A 37 -6.84 -0.40 14.23
CA ARG A 37 -7.31 0.15 12.95
C ARG A 37 -7.71 -0.97 11.97
N PRO A 38 -8.61 -1.88 12.36
CA PRO A 38 -9.11 -2.91 11.46
C PRO A 38 -9.84 -2.26 10.28
N GLY A 39 -9.58 -2.76 9.07
CA GLY A 39 -10.19 -2.23 7.84
C GLY A 39 -9.46 -1.03 7.22
N ASP A 40 -8.79 -0.22 8.05
CA ASP A 40 -8.03 0.97 7.64
C ASP A 40 -6.56 0.67 7.32
N THR A 41 -6.11 -0.53 7.70
CA THR A 41 -4.72 -0.96 7.53
C THR A 41 -4.62 -2.25 6.72
N VAL A 42 -3.48 -2.42 6.07
CA VAL A 42 -3.05 -3.64 5.41
C VAL A 42 -1.57 -3.85 5.74
N THR A 43 -1.15 -5.09 5.93
CA THR A 43 0.23 -5.37 6.36
C THR A 43 0.84 -6.54 5.61
N ILE A 44 2.17 -6.55 5.57
CA ILE A 44 2.98 -7.68 5.15
C ILE A 44 4.24 -7.73 6.02
N CYS A 45 4.71 -8.93 6.34
CA CYS A 45 6.00 -9.07 7.01
C CYS A 45 7.14 -8.89 6.00
N LEU A 46 8.27 -8.35 6.46
CA LEU A 46 9.42 -8.11 5.60
C LEU A 46 9.92 -9.36 4.82
N PRO A 47 9.96 -10.59 5.37
CA PRO A 47 10.38 -11.75 4.60
C PRO A 47 9.51 -11.99 3.36
N LEU A 48 8.18 -11.90 3.52
CA LEU A 48 7.26 -12.06 2.40
C LEU A 48 7.30 -10.87 1.45
N PHE A 49 7.54 -9.66 1.96
CA PHE A 49 7.75 -8.48 1.11
C PHE A 49 8.97 -8.63 0.20
N LEU A 50 10.08 -9.17 0.73
CA LEU A 50 11.32 -9.38 0.00
C LEU A 50 11.24 -10.56 -0.98
N ALA A 51 10.64 -11.68 -0.55
CA ALA A 51 10.50 -12.88 -1.37
C ALA A 51 9.36 -12.77 -2.40
N GLY A 52 8.37 -11.92 -2.15
CA GLY A 52 7.17 -11.76 -2.96
C GLY A 52 7.42 -11.10 -4.31
N GLY A 53 6.42 -11.20 -5.17
CA GLY A 53 6.37 -10.50 -6.45
C GLY A 53 5.88 -9.06 -6.29
N GLU A 54 5.85 -8.33 -7.40
CA GLU A 54 5.26 -6.99 -7.47
C GLU A 54 3.77 -6.96 -7.04
N GLY A 55 3.03 -8.05 -7.28
CA GLY A 55 1.64 -8.21 -6.80
C GLY A 55 1.52 -8.25 -5.27
N ASP A 56 2.44 -8.93 -4.58
CA ASP A 56 2.45 -9.00 -3.11
C ASP A 56 2.77 -7.64 -2.48
N ARG A 57 3.60 -6.85 -3.18
CA ARG A 57 4.00 -5.50 -2.78
C ARG A 57 3.05 -4.40 -3.27
N ALA A 58 2.00 -4.75 -4.02
CA ALA A 58 1.11 -3.79 -4.68
C ALA A 58 0.59 -2.72 -3.73
N PHE A 59 0.14 -3.13 -2.54
CA PHE A 59 -0.41 -2.21 -1.54
C PHE A 59 0.62 -1.13 -1.16
N ALA A 60 1.90 -1.48 -1.05
CA ALA A 60 2.94 -0.55 -0.61
C ALA A 60 3.27 0.51 -1.67
N ARG A 61 2.96 0.21 -2.93
CA ARG A 61 3.12 1.11 -4.07
C ARG A 61 1.95 2.08 -4.21
N PHE A 62 0.74 1.63 -3.83
CA PHE A 62 -0.49 2.38 -4.06
C PHE A 62 -1.01 3.12 -2.82
N TYR A 63 -0.78 2.58 -1.62
CA TYR A 63 -1.13 3.18 -0.35
C TYR A 63 0.08 3.82 0.34
N PRO A 64 -0.11 4.90 1.11
CA PRO A 64 0.93 5.38 2.02
C PRO A 64 1.30 4.25 2.96
N THR A 65 2.61 4.02 3.13
CA THR A 65 3.11 2.86 3.86
C THR A 65 4.05 3.29 4.98
N ILE A 66 3.80 2.78 6.18
CA ILE A 66 4.63 2.97 7.37
C ILE A 66 5.59 1.79 7.49
N ALA A 67 6.89 2.09 7.57
CA ALA A 67 7.90 1.10 7.90
C ALA A 67 8.12 1.03 9.40
N VAL A 68 8.03 -0.17 9.99
CA VAL A 68 8.23 -0.41 11.42
C VAL A 68 9.45 -1.30 11.61
N ASP A 69 10.52 -0.72 12.13
CA ASP A 69 11.83 -1.34 12.26
C ASP A 69 12.22 -1.56 13.72
N GLY A 70 12.84 -2.71 14.01
CA GLY A 70 13.27 -3.03 15.38
C GLY A 70 14.49 -2.22 15.81
N CYS A 71 15.37 -1.89 14.84
CA CYS A 71 16.65 -1.23 15.09
C CYS A 71 17.05 -0.28 13.93
N ASP A 72 18.17 0.39 14.12
CA ASP A 72 18.79 1.37 13.22
C ASP A 72 19.13 0.83 11.81
N LYS A 73 19.22 -0.50 11.63
CA LYS A 73 19.43 -1.13 10.31
C LYS A 73 18.31 -0.81 9.32
N ARG A 74 17.10 -0.50 9.82
CA ARG A 74 15.95 -0.02 9.05
C ARG A 74 15.59 -0.92 7.85
N CYS A 75 15.59 -2.23 8.07
CA CYS A 75 15.41 -3.21 7.00
C CYS A 75 14.07 -3.06 6.29
N ALA A 76 12.98 -2.77 7.02
CA ALA A 76 11.66 -2.54 6.44
C ALA A 76 11.64 -1.24 5.63
N ALA A 77 12.12 -0.13 6.19
CA ALA A 77 12.13 1.14 5.47
C ALA A 77 12.94 1.08 4.17
N ARG A 78 14.13 0.47 4.23
CA ARG A 78 15.01 0.30 3.06
C ARG A 78 14.38 -0.59 1.99
N ALA A 79 13.76 -1.70 2.38
CA ALA A 79 13.09 -2.58 1.44
C ALA A 79 11.89 -1.89 0.79
N THR A 80 11.04 -1.23 1.58
CA THR A 80 9.90 -0.49 1.06
C THR A 80 10.36 0.59 0.08
N GLU A 81 11.40 1.36 0.41
CA GLU A 81 11.97 2.36 -0.49
C GLU A 81 12.47 1.75 -1.81
N GLN A 82 13.21 0.65 -1.71
CA GLN A 82 13.78 -0.03 -2.88
C GLN A 82 12.70 -0.60 -3.83
N PHE A 83 11.64 -1.19 -3.29
CA PHE A 83 10.70 -1.98 -4.10
C PHE A 83 9.33 -1.32 -4.32
N SER A 84 8.98 -0.29 -3.55
CA SER A 84 7.64 0.33 -3.60
C SER A 84 7.65 1.85 -3.47
N GLY A 85 8.83 2.45 -3.30
CA GLY A 85 9.01 3.89 -3.11
C GLY A 85 9.11 4.28 -1.63
N LYS A 86 9.46 5.55 -1.39
CA LYS A 86 9.78 6.05 -0.05
C LYS A 86 8.62 5.80 0.94
N PRO A 87 8.89 5.20 2.12
CA PRO A 87 7.90 5.09 3.18
C PRO A 87 7.30 6.45 3.55
N ALA A 88 6.00 6.48 3.78
CA ALA A 88 5.29 7.69 4.19
C ALA A 88 5.65 8.09 5.64
N ALA A 89 5.95 7.10 6.48
CA ALA A 89 6.53 7.30 7.81
C ALA A 89 7.44 6.11 8.18
N SER A 90 8.28 6.30 9.18
CA SER A 90 9.16 5.25 9.69
C SER A 90 9.21 5.31 11.22
N VAL A 91 9.11 4.15 11.86
CA VAL A 91 9.19 3.98 13.32
C VAL A 91 10.34 3.02 13.62
N VAL A 92 11.20 3.36 14.58
CA VAL A 92 12.26 2.49 15.07
C VAL A 92 12.04 2.18 16.54
N VAL A 93 11.82 0.91 16.87
CA VAL A 93 11.46 0.48 18.24
C VAL A 93 12.56 0.79 19.24
N SER A 94 13.84 0.58 18.89
CA SER A 94 14.95 0.91 19.78
C SER A 94 14.97 2.37 20.18
N ASP A 95 14.60 3.27 19.27
CA ASP A 95 14.57 4.71 19.49
C ASP A 95 13.41 5.03 20.45
N LEU A 96 12.21 4.48 20.21
CA LEU A 96 11.06 4.64 21.11
C LEU A 96 11.32 4.14 22.54
N VAL A 97 11.97 2.97 22.68
CA VAL A 97 12.36 2.41 23.98
C VAL A 97 13.29 3.36 24.73
N ALA A 98 14.28 3.93 24.03
CA ALA A 98 15.22 4.87 24.62
C ALA A 98 14.55 6.20 24.99
N GLU A 99 13.77 6.79 24.08
CA GLU A 99 13.06 8.05 24.27
C GLU A 99 12.08 8.02 25.45
N HIS A 100 11.44 6.88 25.69
CA HIS A 100 10.47 6.69 26.76
C HIS A 100 11.08 6.09 28.03
N GLY A 101 12.41 5.90 28.08
CA GLY A 101 13.12 5.36 29.25
C GLY A 101 12.69 3.95 29.64
N LEU A 102 12.21 3.14 28.69
CA LEU A 102 11.79 1.77 28.96
C LEU A 102 13.01 0.88 29.18
N ARG A 103 12.85 -0.13 30.05
CA ARG A 103 13.81 -1.22 30.13
C ARG A 103 13.88 -1.96 28.79
N GLN A 104 15.04 -2.51 28.48
CA GLN A 104 15.25 -3.21 27.21
C GLN A 104 14.27 -4.39 27.05
N PRO A 105 13.60 -4.50 25.88
CA PRO A 105 12.84 -5.68 25.53
C PRO A 105 13.73 -6.91 25.48
N GLU A 106 13.27 -8.02 26.07
CA GLU A 106 13.99 -9.30 26.04
C GLU A 106 13.06 -10.42 25.59
N GLY A 107 13.64 -11.47 25.02
CA GLY A 107 12.93 -12.65 24.54
C GLY A 107 12.42 -12.50 23.11
N THR A 108 12.81 -13.44 22.24
CA THR A 108 12.39 -13.44 20.82
C THR A 108 11.06 -14.14 20.59
N ARG A 109 10.73 -15.16 21.41
CA ARG A 109 9.45 -15.89 21.33
C ARG A 109 8.39 -15.39 22.31
N ARG A 110 8.82 -15.02 23.51
CA ARG A 110 7.96 -14.48 24.57
C ARG A 110 8.68 -13.27 25.14
N LEU A 111 8.07 -12.10 24.94
CA LEU A 111 8.60 -10.86 25.45
C LEU A 111 8.49 -10.81 26.97
N ASN A 112 9.46 -10.18 27.61
CA ASN A 112 9.33 -9.72 28.99
C ASN A 112 8.27 -8.59 29.09
N GLU A 113 7.96 -8.16 30.31
CA GLU A 113 6.99 -7.08 30.55
C GLU A 113 7.36 -5.78 29.80
N SER A 114 8.63 -5.40 29.82
CA SER A 114 9.12 -4.21 29.11
C SER A 114 8.92 -4.32 27.60
N GLY A 115 9.08 -5.52 27.04
CA GLY A 115 8.81 -5.80 25.63
C GLY A 115 7.33 -5.69 25.29
N LEU A 116 6.43 -6.13 26.17
CA LEU A 116 4.98 -5.94 26.00
C LEU A 116 4.61 -4.45 26.08
N GLN A 117 5.21 -3.69 27.00
CA GLN A 117 5.05 -2.23 27.07
C GLN A 117 5.54 -1.56 25.77
N ALA A 118 6.67 -2.00 25.23
CA ALA A 118 7.19 -1.51 23.95
C ALA A 118 6.26 -1.85 22.77
N VAL A 119 5.59 -3.01 22.79
CA VAL A 119 4.54 -3.35 21.80
C VAL A 119 3.40 -2.35 21.84
N ASP A 120 2.88 -2.06 23.04
CA ASP A 120 1.76 -1.13 23.18
C ASP A 120 2.13 0.30 22.77
N LEU A 121 3.31 0.77 23.18
CA LEU A 121 3.85 2.06 22.77
C LEU A 121 3.99 2.15 21.24
N THR A 122 4.63 1.16 20.63
CA THR A 122 4.86 1.12 19.18
C THR A 122 3.54 1.05 18.41
N ALA A 123 2.60 0.21 18.85
CA ALA A 123 1.29 0.06 18.20
C ALA A 123 0.50 1.38 18.24
N ASN A 124 0.50 2.08 19.37
CA ASN A 124 -0.18 3.38 19.49
C ASN A 124 0.47 4.47 18.62
N GLN A 125 1.81 4.50 18.54
CA GLN A 125 2.53 5.42 17.65
C GLN A 125 2.17 5.15 16.18
N VAL A 126 2.18 3.88 15.77
CA VAL A 126 1.82 3.48 14.40
C VAL A 126 0.35 3.79 14.11
N ALA A 127 -0.57 3.53 15.04
CA ALA A 127 -1.99 3.87 14.85
C ALA A 127 -2.22 5.38 14.69
N SER A 128 -1.49 6.21 15.43
CA SER A 128 -1.55 7.67 15.28
C SER A 128 -1.06 8.11 13.90
N LEU A 129 0.05 7.54 13.42
CA LEU A 129 0.55 7.78 12.06
C LEU A 129 -0.43 7.30 10.99
N VAL A 130 -1.14 6.19 11.21
CA VAL A 130 -2.22 5.74 10.30
C VAL A 130 -3.31 6.81 10.20
N ASP A 131 -3.77 7.35 11.33
CA ASP A 131 -4.80 8.39 11.36
C ASP A 131 -4.35 9.66 10.63
N GLU A 132 -3.09 10.07 10.84
CA GLU A 132 -2.48 11.21 10.15
C GLU A 132 -2.43 10.98 8.63
N LEU A 133 -1.95 9.80 8.19
CA LEU A 133 -1.75 9.47 6.78
C LEU A 133 -3.06 9.26 6.01
N LEU A 134 -4.08 8.69 6.65
CA LEU A 134 -5.41 8.61 6.05
C LEU A 134 -6.03 9.97 5.82
N GLY A 135 -5.47 11.01 6.46
CA GLY A 135 -5.75 12.36 6.10
C GLY A 135 -7.22 12.65 6.30
N LYS A 136 -7.46 13.32 7.42
CA LYS A 136 -7.96 14.67 7.25
C LYS A 136 -6.95 15.46 6.35
N ARG A 137 -7.01 15.15 5.03
CA ARG A 137 -6.29 15.56 3.79
C ARG A 137 -4.76 15.84 3.77
N TRP A 138 -4.05 15.10 2.90
CA TRP A 138 -2.66 15.35 2.46
C TRP A 138 -2.55 15.45 0.93
N SER A 139 -1.88 16.50 0.41
CA SER A 139 -1.63 16.71 -1.03
C SER A 139 -0.23 16.25 -1.43
N ARG A 140 -0.17 15.20 -2.27
CA ARG A 140 1.09 14.63 -2.81
C ARG A 140 1.89 15.57 -3.73
N ARG A 141 1.34 16.70 -4.16
CA ARG A 141 1.98 17.57 -5.17
C ARG A 141 2.88 18.65 -4.54
N THR A 142 2.65 19.00 -3.28
CA THR A 142 3.30 20.17 -2.64
C THR A 142 3.81 19.91 -1.21
N GLY A 143 3.69 18.69 -0.69
CA GLY A 143 4.20 18.34 0.64
C GLY A 143 3.57 19.15 1.79
N THR A 144 2.36 19.66 1.61
CA THR A 144 1.66 20.56 2.55
C THR A 144 0.18 20.19 2.70
N PHE A 145 -0.39 20.49 3.87
CA PHE A 145 -1.75 20.16 4.29
C PHE A 145 -2.80 21.07 3.61
N ALA A 146 -3.99 20.53 3.27
CA ALA A 146 -5.14 21.34 2.83
C ALA A 146 -6.45 20.75 3.38
N GLU A 147 -7.34 21.57 3.93
CA GLU A 147 -8.50 21.21 4.78
C GLU A 147 -9.51 20.21 4.18
N THR A 148 -10.09 19.37 5.05
CA THR A 148 -11.12 18.32 4.88
C THR A 148 -12.32 18.63 3.96
N ILE A 149 -12.77 17.67 3.14
CA ILE A 149 -14.14 17.61 2.56
C ILE A 149 -14.81 16.29 3.02
N PRO A 150 -16.12 16.27 3.34
CA PRO A 150 -16.81 15.08 3.87
C PRO A 150 -16.97 13.98 2.80
N LEU A 151 -16.81 12.72 3.23
CA LEU A 151 -17.10 11.52 2.44
C LEU A 151 -18.61 11.42 2.18
N ALA A 152 -19.04 11.51 0.91
CA ALA A 152 -20.35 11.02 0.50
C ALA A 152 -20.27 9.50 0.32
N ALA A 153 -21.16 8.77 0.98
CA ALA A 153 -21.25 7.33 0.88
C ALA A 153 -21.76 6.93 -0.52
N SER A 154 -20.90 6.26 -1.30
CA SER A 154 -21.34 5.45 -2.44
C SER A 154 -21.23 3.97 -2.06
N GLN A 155 -22.41 3.37 -1.91
CA GLN A 155 -22.63 1.96 -1.68
C GLN A 155 -22.33 1.19 -2.97
N GLU A 156 -21.28 0.38 -2.97
CA GLU A 156 -21.23 -0.89 -3.69
C GLU A 156 -20.03 -1.68 -3.16
N ALA A 157 -20.29 -2.86 -2.59
CA ALA A 157 -19.26 -3.71 -2.01
C ALA A 157 -18.35 -4.25 -3.13
N PRO A 158 -17.02 -4.03 -3.09
CA PRO A 158 -16.14 -4.57 -4.11
C PRO A 158 -15.95 -6.07 -3.87
N GLN A 159 -16.71 -6.89 -4.60
CA GLN A 159 -16.45 -8.32 -4.78
C GLN A 159 -15.30 -8.51 -5.77
N ALA A 160 -14.09 -8.60 -5.23
CA ALA A 160 -13.06 -9.59 -5.54
C ALA A 160 -11.78 -9.17 -4.81
N THR A 161 -11.53 -9.78 -3.66
CA THR A 161 -10.31 -9.61 -2.89
C THR A 161 -9.15 -10.29 -3.60
N CYS A 162 -8.09 -9.53 -3.91
CA CYS A 162 -6.75 -10.11 -4.03
C CYS A 162 -6.45 -10.93 -2.75
N SER A 163 -5.65 -12.00 -2.85
CA SER A 163 -5.29 -12.87 -1.71
C SER A 163 -4.81 -12.09 -0.46
N CYS A 164 -4.29 -10.88 -0.65
CA CYS A 164 -3.83 -9.99 0.42
C CYS A 164 -4.91 -9.11 1.09
N GLY A 165 -6.18 -9.14 0.66
CA GLY A 165 -7.27 -8.35 1.29
C GLY A 165 -7.09 -6.82 1.21
N SER A 166 -6.23 -6.35 0.31
CA SER A 166 -5.74 -4.96 0.25
C SER A 166 -6.77 -3.91 -0.19
N GLY A 167 -7.94 -4.31 -0.68
CA GLY A 167 -8.97 -3.38 -1.16
C GLY A 167 -8.56 -2.57 -2.40
N ILE A 168 -7.55 -3.04 -3.14
CA ILE A 168 -7.13 -2.42 -4.42
C ILE A 168 -8.31 -2.44 -5.40
N PRO A 169 -8.60 -1.33 -6.10
CA PRO A 169 -9.78 -1.19 -6.93
C PRO A 169 -9.71 -2.12 -8.14
N ILE A 170 -10.87 -2.55 -8.58
CA ILE A 170 -11.07 -3.38 -9.77
C ILE A 170 -11.93 -2.60 -10.76
N GLN A 171 -11.54 -2.62 -12.03
CA GLN A 171 -12.36 -2.08 -13.12
C GLN A 171 -12.71 -3.21 -14.09
N LYS A 172 -13.98 -3.26 -14.49
CA LYS A 172 -14.43 -4.18 -15.53
C LYS A 172 -14.31 -3.51 -16.88
N ILE A 173 -13.68 -4.17 -17.83
CA ILE A 173 -13.51 -3.68 -19.20
C ILE A 173 -13.94 -4.74 -20.21
N ALA A 174 -14.26 -4.31 -21.43
CA ALA A 174 -14.58 -5.23 -22.53
C ALA A 174 -13.32 -5.56 -23.34
N VAL A 175 -12.96 -6.85 -23.40
CA VAL A 175 -11.88 -7.40 -24.23
C VAL A 175 -12.50 -8.43 -25.18
N ASN A 176 -12.43 -8.18 -26.49
CA ASN A 176 -13.08 -9.03 -27.52
C ASN A 176 -14.57 -9.34 -27.23
N GLY A 177 -15.30 -8.36 -26.66
CA GLY A 177 -16.72 -8.52 -26.30
C GLY A 177 -16.97 -9.30 -25.00
N GLN A 178 -15.94 -9.83 -24.35
CA GLN A 178 -16.03 -10.42 -23.03
C GLN A 178 -15.72 -9.39 -21.94
N THR A 179 -16.49 -9.40 -20.86
CA THR A 179 -16.24 -8.53 -19.71
C THR A 179 -15.16 -9.16 -18.81
N VAL A 180 -14.04 -8.48 -18.64
CA VAL A 180 -12.91 -8.90 -17.82
C VAL A 180 -12.75 -7.93 -16.64
N ALA A 181 -12.50 -8.44 -15.45
CA ALA A 181 -12.22 -7.64 -14.26
C ALA A 181 -10.71 -7.52 -14.05
N LEU A 182 -10.18 -6.30 -14.07
CA LEU A 182 -8.76 -6.01 -13.88
C LEU A 182 -8.50 -5.26 -12.57
N VAL A 183 -7.60 -5.82 -11.76
CA VAL A 183 -7.08 -5.26 -10.51
C VAL A 183 -6.13 -4.10 -10.81
N ALA A 184 -6.21 -3.07 -9.96
CA ALA A 184 -5.39 -1.86 -9.99
C ALA A 184 -5.53 -0.98 -11.24
N LEU A 185 -6.41 -1.31 -12.19
CA LEU A 185 -6.50 -0.59 -13.47
C LEU A 185 -6.73 0.92 -13.31
N PRO A 186 -7.63 1.41 -12.44
CA PRO A 186 -7.78 2.86 -12.21
C PRO A 186 -6.49 3.52 -11.69
N LEU A 187 -5.71 2.79 -10.89
CA LEU A 187 -4.45 3.28 -10.32
C LEU A 187 -3.34 3.37 -11.36
N ILE A 188 -3.27 2.35 -12.22
CA ILE A 188 -2.34 2.28 -13.33
C ILE A 188 -2.61 3.45 -14.29
N PHE A 189 -3.88 3.71 -14.62
CA PHE A 189 -4.23 4.85 -15.48
C PHE A 189 -3.85 6.19 -14.85
N GLU A 190 -4.17 6.43 -13.58
CA GLU A 190 -3.77 7.67 -12.91
C GLU A 190 -2.25 7.86 -12.84
N GLN A 191 -1.50 6.77 -12.64
CA GLN A 191 -0.03 6.79 -12.67
C GLN A 191 0.49 7.21 -14.05
N PHE A 192 0.00 6.60 -15.12
CA PHE A 192 0.42 6.90 -16.49
C PHE A 192 0.08 8.35 -16.88
N ARG A 193 -1.10 8.83 -16.49
CA ARG A 193 -1.53 10.21 -16.71
C ARG A 193 -0.62 11.20 -15.98
N THR A 194 -0.33 10.94 -14.71
CA THR A 194 0.56 11.80 -13.90
C THR A 194 1.98 11.84 -14.48
N ALA A 195 2.42 10.76 -15.14
CA ALA A 195 3.69 10.68 -15.86
C ALA A 195 3.66 11.35 -17.25
N GLY A 196 2.53 11.93 -17.68
CA GLY A 196 2.38 12.60 -18.96
C GLY A 196 2.44 11.66 -20.17
N LYS A 197 2.11 10.38 -19.99
CA LYS A 197 2.13 9.39 -21.07
C LYS A 197 0.97 9.64 -22.03
N VAL A 198 1.30 9.93 -23.29
CA VAL A 198 0.34 10.18 -24.38
C VAL A 198 0.02 8.91 -25.17
N PRO A 199 -1.17 8.81 -25.78
CA PRO A 199 -1.56 7.68 -26.62
C PRO A 199 -0.62 7.45 -27.81
N GLY A 200 -0.15 6.22 -27.98
CA GLY A 200 0.75 5.78 -29.07
C GLY A 200 1.22 4.32 -28.88
N ASP A 201 1.96 3.77 -29.85
CA ASP A 201 2.32 2.32 -29.86
C ASP A 201 3.14 1.86 -28.64
N SER A 202 3.96 2.75 -28.05
CA SER A 202 4.71 2.41 -26.84
C SER A 202 3.80 2.33 -25.60
N LEU A 203 2.72 3.11 -25.55
CA LEU A 203 1.78 3.10 -24.43
C LEU A 203 1.09 1.74 -24.28
N ALA A 204 0.68 1.13 -25.41
CA ALA A 204 -0.04 -0.13 -25.41
C ALA A 204 0.77 -1.25 -24.73
N ARG A 205 2.05 -1.37 -25.08
CA ARG A 205 2.97 -2.33 -24.45
C ARG A 205 3.22 -1.99 -22.98
N GLU A 206 3.52 -0.72 -22.68
CA GLU A 206 3.80 -0.31 -21.30
C GLU A 206 2.60 -0.55 -20.36
N LEU A 207 1.38 -0.24 -20.80
CA LEU A 207 0.16 -0.52 -20.04
C LEU A 207 -0.02 -2.03 -19.84
N LEU A 208 0.13 -2.83 -20.89
CA LEU A 208 -0.01 -4.27 -20.82
C LEU A 208 1.01 -4.87 -19.85
N ASP A 209 2.28 -4.45 -19.92
CA ASP A 209 3.35 -4.92 -19.04
C ASP A 209 3.01 -4.64 -17.57
N VAL A 210 2.51 -3.44 -17.25
CA VAL A 210 2.12 -3.09 -15.88
C VAL A 210 0.83 -3.82 -15.45
N VAL A 211 -0.13 -4.02 -16.34
CA VAL A 211 -1.36 -4.76 -16.02
C VAL A 211 -1.07 -6.23 -15.71
N LYS A 212 -0.18 -6.87 -16.46
CA LYS A 212 0.26 -8.26 -16.27
C LYS A 212 0.94 -8.51 -14.92
N VAL A 213 1.42 -7.46 -14.26
CA VAL A 213 1.98 -7.55 -12.90
C VAL A 213 0.92 -7.97 -11.88
N TYR A 214 -0.32 -7.52 -12.06
CA TYR A 214 -1.40 -7.69 -11.09
C TYR A 214 -2.53 -8.59 -11.59
N ASN A 215 -2.49 -8.98 -12.87
CA ASN A 215 -3.58 -9.67 -13.54
C ASN A 215 -3.02 -10.79 -14.42
N GLU A 216 -3.71 -11.93 -14.46
CA GLU A 216 -3.44 -12.96 -15.46
C GLU A 216 -3.96 -12.49 -16.82
N VAL A 217 -3.05 -12.41 -17.80
CA VAL A 217 -3.40 -12.12 -19.19
C VAL A 217 -2.89 -13.28 -20.05
N PRO A 218 -3.78 -14.02 -20.75
CA PRO A 218 -3.37 -15.07 -21.66
C PRO A 218 -2.51 -14.52 -22.80
N THR A 219 -1.40 -15.19 -23.12
CA THR A 219 -0.45 -14.74 -24.16
C THR A 219 -1.13 -14.54 -25.51
N GLU A 220 -2.06 -15.43 -25.87
CA GLU A 220 -2.84 -15.38 -27.10
C GLU A 220 -3.83 -14.20 -27.18
N ALA A 221 -4.13 -13.56 -26.05
CA ALA A 221 -5.05 -12.44 -25.95
C ALA A 221 -4.34 -11.09 -25.77
N GLU A 222 -3.01 -11.05 -25.69
CA GLU A 222 -2.24 -9.85 -25.36
C GLU A 222 -2.55 -8.65 -26.26
N GLU A 223 -2.67 -8.86 -27.58
CA GLU A 223 -3.03 -7.80 -28.53
C GLU A 223 -4.42 -7.21 -28.24
N ALA A 224 -5.39 -8.07 -27.92
CA ALA A 224 -6.75 -7.66 -27.59
C ALA A 224 -6.80 -6.90 -26.27
N TYR A 225 -6.03 -7.35 -25.26
CA TYR A 225 -5.89 -6.63 -24.00
C TYR A 225 -5.23 -5.27 -24.21
N ALA A 226 -4.12 -5.20 -24.95
CA ALA A 226 -3.42 -3.95 -25.24
C ALA A 226 -4.34 -2.92 -25.93
N ALA A 227 -5.10 -3.35 -26.95
CA ALA A 227 -6.07 -2.50 -27.63
C ALA A 227 -7.20 -2.01 -26.69
N ALA A 228 -7.71 -2.90 -25.83
CA ALA A 228 -8.71 -2.53 -24.83
C ALA A 228 -8.14 -1.54 -23.81
N LEU A 229 -6.94 -1.79 -23.28
CA LEU A 229 -6.29 -0.93 -22.29
C LEU A 229 -6.06 0.50 -22.81
N VAL A 230 -5.61 0.65 -24.06
CA VAL A 230 -5.44 1.97 -24.68
C VAL A 230 -6.77 2.70 -24.80
N ARG A 231 -7.81 2.03 -25.33
CA ARG A 231 -9.17 2.62 -25.43
C ARG A 231 -9.70 3.10 -24.07
N GLU A 232 -9.57 2.28 -23.04
CA GLU A 232 -10.07 2.60 -21.70
C GLU A 232 -9.23 3.72 -21.06
N TYR A 233 -7.93 3.78 -21.32
CA TYR A 233 -7.06 4.86 -20.86
C TYR A 233 -7.39 6.20 -21.53
N GLU A 234 -7.67 6.21 -22.84
CA GLU A 234 -8.12 7.41 -23.56
C GLU A 234 -9.46 7.93 -23.02
N ALA A 235 -10.41 7.03 -22.75
CA ALA A 235 -11.67 7.37 -22.10
C ALA A 235 -11.44 7.95 -20.70
N PHE A 236 -10.56 7.33 -19.90
CA PHE A 236 -10.20 7.82 -18.57
C PHE A 236 -9.62 9.25 -18.62
N CYS A 237 -8.73 9.54 -19.56
CA CYS A 237 -8.15 10.88 -19.73
C CYS A 237 -9.22 11.91 -20.11
N SER A 238 -10.12 11.57 -21.04
CA SER A 238 -11.19 12.45 -21.53
C SER A 238 -12.22 12.81 -20.45
N HIS A 239 -12.58 11.86 -19.58
CA HIS A 239 -13.51 12.10 -18.48
C HIS A 239 -12.95 12.99 -17.37
N GLN A 240 -11.62 13.02 -17.19
CA GLN A 240 -10.95 13.87 -16.19
C GLN A 240 -10.75 15.31 -16.68
N GLU A 241 -10.63 15.53 -18.00
CA GLU A 241 -10.57 16.88 -18.61
C GLU A 241 -11.90 17.62 -18.55
N THR A 242 -13.03 16.90 -18.52
CA THR A 242 -14.38 17.48 -18.42
C THR A 242 -14.82 17.76 -16.98
N ALA A 243 -14.11 17.22 -15.99
CA ALA A 243 -14.38 17.41 -14.56
C ALA A 243 -13.47 18.48 -13.89
N ALA A 244 -12.55 19.07 -14.67
CA ALA A 244 -11.65 20.15 -14.25
C ALA A 244 -12.16 21.53 -14.71
#